data_AF-A0A950TRM0-F1
#
_entry.id   AF-A0A950TRM0-F1
#
_cell.length_a   1.000
_cell.length_b   1.000
_cell.length_c   1.000
_cell.angle_alpha   90.00
_cell.angle_beta   90.00
_cell.angle_gamma   90.00
#
_symmetry.space_group_name_H-M   'P 1'
#
loop_
_entity.id
_entity.type
_entity.pdbx_description
1 polymer ?
#
loop_
_entity_poly.entity_id
_entity_poly.type
_entity_poly.pdbx_seq_one_letter_code
_entity_poly.pdbx_strand_id
1 'polypeptide(L)'
;MDFDVPADSVSEPVSHVDPKGFGAYYTGQPVADFIVWWAVRSATDTVLDPSFGGGVFLSSASATLTAPGGNPSRQIFGVELDSHVHESVSHALASQGVDKANLTNLDFFDFDARRFHFGTSN
;
A
#
# COMPACT_ATOMS: atom_id res chain seq x y z
N MET A 1 47.61 -11.69 -36.19
CA MET A 1 47.74 -12.47 -34.95
C MET A 1 46.70 -11.91 -34.01
N ASP A 2 45.61 -12.65 -33.88
CA ASP A 2 44.44 -12.26 -33.11
C ASP A 2 44.76 -12.34 -31.61
N PHE A 3 44.46 -11.27 -30.87
CA PHE A 3 44.56 -11.27 -29.43
C PHE A 3 43.21 -11.76 -28.88
N ASP A 4 43.23 -13.00 -28.40
CA ASP A 4 42.10 -13.65 -27.73
C ASP A 4 41.85 -12.94 -26.39
N VAL A 5 40.68 -12.34 -26.23
CA VAL A 5 40.24 -11.71 -24.98
C VAL A 5 39.40 -12.72 -24.22
N PRO A 6 39.74 -13.11 -22.98
CA PRO A 6 38.94 -14.08 -22.24
C PRO A 6 37.57 -13.47 -21.90
N ALA A 7 36.52 -14.08 -22.44
CA ALA A 7 35.16 -13.92 -21.99
C ALA A 7 35.00 -14.69 -20.67
N ASP A 8 35.02 -13.99 -19.55
CA ASP A 8 34.09 -14.21 -18.43
C ASP A 8 34.44 -13.30 -17.24
N SER A 9 33.79 -12.14 -17.22
CA SER A 9 33.51 -11.41 -15.99
C SER A 9 32.28 -10.51 -16.22
N VAL A 10 31.20 -11.12 -16.69
CA VAL A 10 29.88 -10.50 -16.62
C VAL A 10 29.21 -11.05 -15.37
N SER A 11 29.16 -10.22 -14.33
CA SER A 11 28.33 -10.47 -13.15
C SER A 11 26.88 -10.65 -13.59
N GLU A 12 26.32 -11.83 -13.33
CA GLU A 12 24.89 -12.15 -13.52
C GLU A 12 24.01 -11.01 -12.96
N PRO A 13 23.02 -10.52 -13.71
CA PRO A 13 22.10 -9.52 -13.19
C PRO A 13 21.24 -10.14 -12.07
N VAL A 14 21.18 -9.44 -10.94
CA VAL A 14 20.28 -9.73 -9.82
C VAL A 14 18.87 -9.95 -10.37
N SER A 15 18.31 -11.12 -10.05
CA SER A 15 17.02 -11.59 -10.55
C SER A 15 15.94 -10.51 -10.38
N HIS A 16 15.46 -9.99 -11.51
CA HIS A 16 14.23 -9.20 -11.53
C HIS A 16 13.09 -10.15 -11.26
N VAL A 17 12.63 -10.14 -10.02
CA VAL A 17 11.41 -10.81 -9.58
C VAL A 17 10.27 -10.34 -10.51
N ASP A 18 9.76 -11.22 -11.37
CA ASP A 18 8.68 -10.87 -12.31
C ASP A 18 7.41 -10.54 -11.49
N PRO A 19 6.94 -9.28 -11.48
CA PRO A 19 5.78 -8.87 -10.68
C PRO A 19 4.52 -9.68 -11.03
N LYS A 20 4.43 -10.17 -12.27
CA LYS A 20 3.30 -10.97 -12.74
C LYS A 20 3.29 -12.37 -12.11
N GLY A 21 4.46 -12.90 -11.74
CA GLY A 21 4.59 -14.17 -11.02
C GLY A 21 4.01 -14.14 -9.61
N PHE A 22 3.85 -12.96 -9.01
CA PHE A 22 3.23 -12.73 -7.70
C PHE A 22 1.78 -12.27 -7.79
N GLY A 23 1.18 -12.30 -8.99
CA GLY A 23 -0.19 -11.83 -9.19
C GLY A 23 -0.37 -10.32 -9.06
N ALA A 24 0.72 -9.53 -9.21
CA ALA A 24 0.63 -8.07 -9.17
C ALA A 24 -0.08 -7.52 -10.42
N TYR A 25 -1.41 -7.51 -10.40
CA TYR A 25 -2.22 -6.70 -11.30
C TYR A 25 -2.33 -5.31 -10.68
N TYR A 26 -1.52 -4.37 -11.19
CA TYR A 26 -1.50 -3.02 -10.66
C TYR A 26 -2.82 -2.31 -10.98
N THR A 27 -3.60 -1.99 -9.95
CA THR A 27 -4.75 -1.11 -10.09
C THR A 27 -4.23 0.28 -10.46
N GLY A 28 -4.58 0.80 -11.64
CA GLY A 28 -4.26 2.16 -12.02
C GLY A 28 -5.01 3.17 -11.15
N GLN A 29 -4.40 4.32 -10.86
CA GLN A 29 -4.99 5.37 -10.02
C GLN A 29 -6.46 5.71 -10.38
N PRO A 30 -6.85 5.85 -11.67
CA PRO A 30 -8.24 6.18 -12.00
C PRO A 30 -9.27 5.12 -11.56
N VAL A 31 -8.87 3.85 -11.51
CA VAL A 31 -9.74 2.76 -11.06
C VAL A 31 -9.88 2.80 -9.54
N ALA A 32 -8.78 3.03 -8.83
CA ALA A 32 -8.80 3.21 -7.38
C ALA A 32 -9.70 4.39 -6.99
N ASP A 33 -9.55 5.52 -7.69
CA ASP A 33 -10.36 6.72 -7.46
C ASP A 33 -11.86 6.46 -7.67
N PHE A 34 -12.22 5.75 -8.73
CA PHE A 34 -13.61 5.38 -8.98
C PHE A 34 -14.18 4.47 -7.89
N ILE A 35 -13.44 3.43 -7.50
CA ILE A 35 -13.89 2.46 -6.48
C ILE A 35 -14.02 3.14 -5.13
N VAL A 36 -13.04 3.95 -4.70
CA VAL A 36 -13.07 4.64 -3.42
C VAL A 36 -14.18 5.68 -3.38
N TRP A 37 -14.37 6.47 -4.45
CA TRP A 37 -15.49 7.42 -4.55
C TRP A 37 -16.86 6.72 -4.42
N TRP A 38 -16.99 5.52 -4.99
CA TRP A 38 -18.20 4.72 -4.86
C TRP A 38 -18.37 4.16 -3.44
N ALA A 39 -17.30 3.66 -2.82
CA ALA A 39 -17.34 2.95 -1.55
C ALA A 39 -17.42 3.86 -0.31
N VAL A 40 -16.68 4.97 -0.29
CA VAL A 40 -16.62 5.92 0.84
C VAL A 40 -17.78 6.92 0.71
N ARG A 41 -18.71 6.89 1.65
CA ARG A 41 -19.98 7.64 1.61
C ARG A 41 -20.05 8.75 2.65
N SER A 42 -19.24 8.69 3.70
CA SER A 42 -19.23 9.64 4.82
C SER A 42 -17.81 10.02 5.23
N ALA A 43 -17.65 11.24 5.76
CA ALA A 43 -16.41 11.71 6.39
C ALA A 43 -16.02 10.87 7.62
N THR A 44 -16.92 10.03 8.14
CA THR A 44 -16.72 9.15 9.30
C THR A 44 -16.42 7.70 8.94
N ASP A 45 -16.41 7.34 7.65
CA ASP A 45 -16.15 5.97 7.23
C ASP A 45 -14.71 5.56 7.52
N THR A 46 -14.48 4.26 7.70
CA THR A 46 -13.14 3.69 7.87
C THR A 46 -12.81 2.77 6.73
N VAL A 47 -11.54 2.78 6.31
CA VAL A 47 -11.05 2.06 5.13
C VAL A 47 -9.93 1.13 5.56
N LEU A 48 -10.03 -0.12 5.12
CA LEU A 48 -8.98 -1.13 5.25
C LEU A 48 -8.62 -1.64 3.85
N ASP A 49 -7.33 -1.59 3.52
CA ASP A 49 -6.77 -2.38 2.42
C ASP A 49 -5.88 -3.49 3.00
N PRO A 50 -6.32 -4.77 2.96
CA PRO A 50 -5.64 -5.88 3.61
C PRO A 50 -4.36 -6.34 2.88
N SER A 51 -4.08 -5.77 1.71
CA SER A 51 -2.92 -6.11 0.89
C SER A 51 -2.53 -4.88 0.06
N PHE A 52 -2.16 -3.80 0.74
CA PHE A 52 -2.21 -2.47 0.14
C PHE A 52 -1.23 -2.25 -1.01
N GLY A 53 -0.19 -3.06 -1.15
CA GLY A 53 0.76 -3.00 -2.25
C GLY A 53 1.24 -1.57 -2.49
N GLY A 54 1.01 -1.04 -3.69
CA GLY A 54 1.37 0.33 -4.08
C GLY A 54 0.60 1.46 -3.37
N GLY A 55 -0.36 1.17 -2.49
CA GLY A 55 -1.09 2.14 -1.68
C GLY A 55 -2.12 2.98 -2.44
N VAL A 56 -2.48 2.61 -3.68
CA VAL A 56 -3.38 3.44 -4.53
C VAL A 56 -4.77 3.61 -3.94
N PHE A 57 -5.33 2.58 -3.30
CA PHE A 57 -6.61 2.67 -2.60
C PHE A 57 -6.51 3.51 -1.33
N LEU A 58 -5.46 3.33 -0.52
CA LEU A 58 -5.25 4.12 0.70
C LEU A 58 -5.02 5.60 0.40
N SER A 59 -4.27 5.90 -0.66
CA SER A 59 -4.04 7.26 -1.15
C SER A 59 -5.34 7.92 -1.58
N SER A 60 -6.12 7.22 -2.41
CA SER A 60 -7.42 7.70 -2.86
C SER A 60 -8.43 7.87 -1.71
N ALA A 61 -8.41 6.96 -0.74
CA ALA A 61 -9.22 7.04 0.48
C ALA A 61 -8.85 8.25 1.33
N SER A 62 -7.56 8.58 1.44
CA SER A 62 -7.12 9.77 2.16
C SER A 62 -7.68 11.05 1.54
N ALA A 63 -7.55 11.19 0.23
CA ALA A 63 -8.12 12.34 -0.49
C ALA A 63 -9.65 12.42 -0.33
N THR A 64 -10.33 11.28 -0.46
CA THR A 64 -11.80 11.18 -0.41
C THR A 64 -12.35 11.48 0.98
N LEU A 65 -11.71 11.03 2.05
CA LEU A 65 -12.10 11.31 3.44
C LEU A 65 -11.75 12.75 3.83
N THR A 66 -10.62 13.28 3.38
CA THR A 66 -10.19 14.65 3.71
C THR A 66 -11.14 15.71 3.14
N ALA A 67 -11.65 15.51 1.92
CA ALA A 67 -12.51 16.48 1.23
C ALA A 67 -13.76 16.91 2.05
N PRO A 68 -14.53 15.99 2.66
CA PRO A 68 -15.64 16.35 3.54
C PRO A 68 -15.25 16.60 5.00
N GLY A 69 -13.95 16.65 5.35
CA GLY A 69 -13.47 16.95 6.70
C GLY A 69 -13.19 15.74 7.59
N GLY A 70 -13.00 14.56 7.02
CA GLY A 70 -12.54 13.37 7.73
C GLY A 70 -11.09 13.50 8.20
N ASN A 71 -10.66 12.56 9.05
CA ASN A 71 -9.32 12.43 9.60
C ASN A 71 -8.69 11.09 9.19
N PRO A 72 -7.95 11.04 8.06
CA PRO A 72 -7.28 9.84 7.55
C PRO A 72 -6.42 9.12 8.60
N SER A 73 -5.75 9.85 9.50
CA SER A 73 -4.89 9.27 10.56
C SER A 73 -5.64 8.34 11.52
N ARG A 74 -6.96 8.44 11.59
CA ARG A 74 -7.82 7.62 12.47
C ARG A 74 -8.73 6.65 11.71
N GLN A 75 -8.71 6.72 10.39
CA GLN A 75 -9.73 6.07 9.55
C GLN A 75 -9.15 5.15 8.50
N ILE A 76 -7.87 5.30 8.16
CA ILE A 76 -7.21 4.52 7.13
C ILE A 76 -6.28 3.51 7.79
N PHE A 77 -6.47 2.26 7.38
CA PHE A 77 -5.80 1.10 7.89
C PHE A 77 -5.30 0.24 6.73
N GLY A 78 -4.18 -0.44 6.94
CA GLY A 78 -3.57 -1.23 5.90
C GLY A 78 -2.76 -2.40 6.45
N VAL A 79 -2.75 -3.49 5.70
CA VAL A 79 -1.84 -4.62 5.90
C VAL A 79 -1.06 -4.85 4.62
N GLU A 80 0.23 -5.14 4.75
CA GLU A 80 1.10 -5.53 3.65
C GLU A 80 2.10 -6.59 4.12
N LEU A 81 2.25 -7.65 3.34
CA LEU A 81 3.11 -8.78 3.68
C LEU A 81 4.59 -8.47 3.44
N ASP A 82 4.90 -7.77 2.35
CA ASP A 82 6.28 -7.42 2.00
C ASP A 82 6.79 -6.23 2.82
N SER A 83 7.87 -6.43 3.57
CA SER A 83 8.41 -5.40 4.47
C SER A 83 8.97 -4.18 3.73
N HIS A 84 9.52 -4.36 2.52
CA HIS A 84 10.08 -3.26 1.73
C HIS A 84 8.97 -2.41 1.10
N VAL A 85 7.93 -3.07 0.57
CA VAL A 85 6.73 -2.38 0.08
C VAL A 85 6.06 -1.64 1.23
N HIS A 86 5.88 -2.31 2.38
CA HIS A 86 5.31 -1.69 3.58
C HIS A 86 6.07 -0.42 3.98
N GLU A 87 7.40 -0.49 4.14
CA GLU A 87 8.20 0.65 4.59
C GLU A 87 8.10 1.83 3.62
N SER A 88 8.33 1.56 2.33
CA SER A 88 8.36 2.59 1.28
C SER A 88 7.01 3.28 1.10
N VAL A 89 5.92 2.51 1.06
CA VAL A 89 4.56 3.03 0.84
C VAL A 89 4.03 3.71 2.11
N SER A 90 4.31 3.17 3.30
CA SER A 90 3.96 3.82 4.57
C SER A 90 4.66 5.18 4.71
N HIS A 91 5.91 5.29 4.26
CA HIS A 91 6.61 6.58 4.21
C HIS A 91 5.92 7.57 3.26
N ALA A 92 5.53 7.13 2.07
CA ALA A 92 4.83 7.97 1.10
C ALA A 92 3.45 8.45 1.62
N LEU A 93 2.65 7.54 2.18
CA LEU A 93 1.29 7.82 2.68
C LEU A 93 1.26 8.75 3.90
N ALA A 94 2.36 8.84 4.67
CA ALA A 94 2.46 9.77 5.79
C ALA A 94 2.28 11.23 5.35
N SER A 95 2.78 11.60 4.17
CA SER A 95 2.57 12.93 3.58
C SER A 95 1.11 13.24 3.24
N GLN A 96 0.27 12.20 3.21
CA GLN A 96 -1.17 12.26 2.92
C GLN A 96 -2.00 12.12 4.20
N GLY A 97 -1.40 12.22 5.38
CA GLY A 97 -2.11 12.19 6.66
C GLY A 97 -2.50 10.80 7.16
N VAL A 98 -2.06 9.72 6.50
CA VAL A 98 -2.24 8.35 7.00
C VAL A 98 -1.25 8.12 8.14
N ASP A 99 -1.72 7.61 9.27
CA ASP A 99 -0.85 7.24 10.39
C ASP A 99 -0.13 5.93 10.09
N LYS A 100 1.21 5.93 10.18
CA LYS A 100 2.01 4.72 10.02
C LYS A 100 1.67 3.65 11.06
N ALA A 101 1.18 4.03 12.23
CA ALA A 101 0.74 3.09 13.26
C ALA A 101 -0.46 2.23 12.82
N ASN A 102 -1.23 2.68 11.82
CA ASN A 102 -2.36 1.95 11.26
C ASN A 102 -1.96 1.02 10.08
N LEU A 103 -0.70 1.05 9.67
CA LEU A 103 -0.16 0.25 8.57
C LEU A 103 0.70 -0.86 9.15
N THR A 104 0.28 -2.10 9.00
CA THR A 104 0.94 -3.25 9.65
C THR A 104 1.65 -4.13 8.62
N ASN A 105 2.90 -4.51 8.91
CA ASN A 105 3.61 -5.52 8.13
C ASN A 105 3.37 -6.91 8.73
N LEU A 106 2.48 -7.70 8.10
CA LEU A 106 2.16 -9.08 8.50
C LEU A 106 1.38 -9.81 7.40
N ASP A 107 1.16 -11.11 7.59
CA ASP A 107 0.16 -11.87 6.82
C ASP A 107 -1.25 -11.49 7.28
N PHE A 108 -2.08 -10.95 6.38
CA PHE A 108 -3.44 -10.54 6.69
C PHE A 108 -4.31 -11.66 7.28
N PHE A 109 -4.05 -12.92 6.94
CA PHE A 109 -4.79 -14.04 7.51
C PHE A 109 -4.49 -14.26 9.01
N ASP A 110 -3.36 -13.74 9.50
CA ASP A 110 -2.99 -13.71 10.92
C ASP A 110 -3.40 -12.39 11.61
N PHE A 111 -4.06 -11.49 10.89
CA PHE A 111 -4.46 -10.19 11.41
C PHE A 111 -5.62 -10.32 12.42
N ASP A 112 -5.46 -9.70 13.60
CA ASP A 112 -6.53 -9.58 14.59
C ASP A 112 -7.28 -8.26 14.38
N ALA A 113 -8.52 -8.33 13.92
CA ALA A 113 -9.38 -7.18 13.67
C ALA A 113 -9.55 -6.24 14.88
N ARG A 114 -9.37 -6.74 16.11
CA ARG A 114 -9.41 -5.92 17.34
C ARG A 114 -8.25 -4.96 17.47
N ARG A 115 -7.21 -5.09 16.63
CA ARG A 115 -6.11 -4.12 16.53
C ARG A 115 -6.55 -2.78 15.95
N PHE A 116 -7.67 -2.74 15.22
CA PHE A 116 -8.27 -1.47 14.81
C PHE A 116 -9.17 -0.95 15.93
N HIS A 117 -8.64 0.01 16.69
CA HIS A 117 -9.43 0.80 17.61
C HIS A 117 -10.22 1.86 16.82
N PHE A 118 -11.39 1.46 16.32
CA PHE A 118 -12.39 2.41 15.86
C PHE A 118 -12.89 3.19 17.08
N GLY A 119 -12.31 4.36 17.34
CA GLY A 119 -12.68 5.16 18.49
C GLY A 119 -14.18 5.47 18.47
N THR A 120 -14.95 4.84 19.37
CA THR A 120 -16.26 5.35 19.76
C THR A 120 -16.02 6.63 20.54
N SER A 121 -16.03 7.77 19.84
CA SER A 121 -16.23 9.05 20.50
C SER A 121 -17.67 9.05 21.04
N ASN A 122 -17.81 8.99 22.36
CA ASN A 122 -19.04 9.34 23.07
C ASN A 122 -19.10 10.86 23.25
#